data_AF-A0A319CZ18-F1
#
_entry.id   AF-A0A319CZ18-F1
#
_cell.length_a   1.000
_cell.length_b   1.000
_cell.length_c   1.000
_cell.angle_alpha   90.00
_cell.angle_beta   90.00
_cell.angle_gamma   90.00
#
_symmetry.space_group_name_H-M   'P 1'
#
loop_
_entity.id
_entity.type
_entity.pdbx_description
1 polymer ?
#
loop_
_entity_poly.entity_id
_entity_poly.type
_entity_poly.pdbx_seq_one_letter_code
_entity_poly.pdbx_strand_id
1 'polypeptide(L)'
;MIVGSLEGWWVGEADGRKWGPVLTESDWNDALIRAGFSGVNVCLPDWTDPRDHFLSVLVSSATPPEAEHVPSEVVIIEPETPTEELKRFSGKLRESICGHGAEVSVATLKEVALLDDIKSKSCLTLLECDPEQPLLSDVSPEDWNTLKTVIL
;
A
#
# COMPACT_ATOMS: atom_id res chain seq x y z
N MET A 1 -7.37 -38.65 -15.94
CA MET A 1 -6.03 -38.75 -15.29
C MET A 1 -5.93 -40.06 -14.54
N ILE A 2 -4.80 -40.77 -14.57
CA ILE A 2 -4.55 -41.97 -13.72
C ILE A 2 -3.34 -41.68 -12.84
N VAL A 3 -3.58 -41.08 -11.68
CA VAL A 3 -2.52 -40.62 -10.76
C VAL A 3 -2.85 -40.88 -9.29
N GLY A 4 -3.98 -41.55 -9.00
CA GLY A 4 -4.39 -41.89 -7.62
C GLY A 4 -3.47 -42.87 -6.89
N SER A 5 -2.50 -43.49 -7.59
CA SER A 5 -1.45 -44.30 -6.97
C SER A 5 -0.30 -43.46 -6.39
N LEU A 6 -0.21 -42.17 -6.72
CA LEU A 6 0.84 -41.28 -6.23
C LEU A 6 0.42 -40.70 -4.88
N GLU A 7 1.30 -40.75 -3.89
CA GLU A 7 1.05 -40.19 -2.54
C GLU A 7 0.63 -38.72 -2.58
N GLY A 8 1.23 -37.93 -3.49
CA GLY A 8 0.92 -36.51 -3.69
C GLY A 8 -0.54 -36.24 -4.05
N TRP A 9 -1.25 -37.22 -4.60
CA TRP A 9 -2.67 -37.11 -4.94
C TRP A 9 -3.56 -36.96 -3.69
N TRP A 10 -3.10 -37.44 -2.53
CA TRP A 10 -3.89 -37.54 -1.30
C TRP A 10 -3.50 -36.51 -0.23
N VAL A 11 -2.62 -35.55 -0.55
CA VAL A 11 -2.14 -34.53 0.41
C VAL A 11 -3.28 -33.68 1.00
N GLY A 12 -4.41 -33.56 0.30
CA GLY A 12 -5.59 -32.84 0.77
C GLY A 12 -6.50 -33.61 1.74
N GLU A 13 -6.18 -34.86 2.12
CA GLU A 13 -7.10 -35.63 2.97
C GLU A 13 -7.44 -34.91 4.29
N ALA A 14 -6.44 -34.28 4.91
CA ALA A 14 -6.59 -33.56 6.17
C ALA A 14 -7.39 -32.25 6.05
N ASP A 15 -7.45 -31.64 4.87
CA ASP A 15 -8.24 -30.41 4.60
C ASP A 15 -9.65 -30.70 4.07
N GLY A 16 -10.03 -31.99 4.01
CA GLY A 16 -11.38 -32.43 3.62
C GLY A 16 -11.47 -33.02 2.21
N ARG A 17 -10.41 -32.92 1.40
CA ARG A 17 -10.34 -33.45 0.02
C ARG A 17 -10.04 -34.96 -0.01
N LYS A 18 -10.96 -35.75 0.55
CA LYS A 18 -10.81 -37.21 0.74
C LYS A 18 -10.91 -38.03 -0.55
N TRP A 19 -11.52 -37.48 -1.59
CA TRP A 19 -11.80 -38.19 -2.85
C TRP A 19 -10.83 -37.83 -3.98
N GLY A 20 -9.85 -36.98 -3.68
CA GLY A 20 -8.84 -36.51 -4.63
C GLY A 20 -8.55 -35.02 -4.42
N PRO A 21 -7.50 -34.50 -5.08
CA PRO A 21 -6.97 -33.17 -4.81
C PRO A 21 -7.77 -32.04 -5.47
N VAL A 22 -8.75 -32.38 -6.30
CA VAL A 22 -9.51 -31.43 -7.12
C VAL A 22 -10.46 -30.59 -6.28
N LEU A 23 -10.64 -29.36 -6.71
CA LEU A 23 -11.55 -28.37 -6.13
C LEU A 23 -12.57 -27.97 -7.19
N THR A 24 -13.79 -27.65 -6.75
CA THR A 24 -14.77 -27.02 -7.63
C THR A 24 -14.38 -25.57 -7.90
N GLU A 25 -15.00 -24.93 -8.90
CA GLU A 25 -14.83 -23.49 -9.14
C GLU A 25 -15.15 -22.66 -7.89
N SER A 26 -16.20 -23.04 -7.15
CA SER A 26 -16.59 -22.36 -5.90
C SER A 26 -15.52 -22.51 -4.82
N ASP A 27 -14.95 -23.71 -4.66
CA ASP A 27 -13.91 -23.92 -3.66
C ASP A 27 -12.63 -23.14 -4.00
N TRP A 28 -12.29 -23.05 -5.29
CA TRP A 28 -11.20 -22.21 -5.78
C TRP A 28 -11.46 -20.72 -5.54
N ASN A 29 -12.68 -20.25 -5.78
CA ASN A 29 -13.08 -18.88 -5.49
C ASN A 29 -12.80 -18.53 -4.02
N ASP A 30 -13.27 -19.37 -3.10
CA ASP A 30 -13.10 -19.11 -1.67
C ASP A 30 -11.63 -19.21 -1.24
N ALA A 31 -10.86 -20.14 -1.82
CA ALA A 31 -9.43 -20.26 -1.57
C ALA A 31 -8.64 -19.03 -2.04
N LEU A 32 -8.96 -18.50 -3.23
CA LEU A 32 -8.34 -17.30 -3.78
C LEU A 32 -8.68 -16.05 -2.93
N ILE A 33 -9.92 -15.90 -2.50
CA ILE A 33 -10.33 -14.79 -1.61
C ILE A 33 -9.55 -14.83 -0.29
N ARG A 34 -9.47 -16.00 0.35
CA ARG A 34 -8.70 -16.16 1.60
C ARG A 34 -7.21 -15.87 1.42
N ALA A 35 -6.68 -16.05 0.22
CA ALA A 35 -5.29 -15.76 -0.13
C ALA A 35 -5.05 -14.30 -0.53
N GLY A 36 -6.04 -13.41 -0.44
CA GLY A 36 -5.91 -11.98 -0.77
C GLY A 36 -6.14 -11.65 -2.24
N PHE A 37 -6.74 -12.55 -3.01
CA PHE A 37 -7.16 -12.27 -4.39
C PHE A 37 -8.65 -11.92 -4.46
N SER A 38 -9.11 -11.46 -5.63
CA SER A 38 -10.51 -11.09 -5.88
C SER A 38 -11.48 -12.27 -5.97
N GLY A 39 -11.02 -13.51 -5.82
CA GLY A 39 -11.77 -14.71 -6.21
C GLY A 39 -11.71 -14.97 -7.71
N VAL A 40 -12.50 -15.95 -8.19
CA VAL A 40 -12.52 -16.32 -9.62
C VAL A 40 -13.27 -15.25 -10.41
N ASN A 41 -12.56 -14.48 -11.23
CA ASN A 41 -13.14 -13.48 -12.12
C ASN A 41 -13.64 -14.10 -13.43
N VAL A 42 -12.92 -15.10 -13.94
CA VAL A 42 -13.25 -15.83 -15.17
C VAL A 42 -12.90 -17.30 -15.00
N CYS A 43 -13.80 -18.18 -15.43
CA CYS A 43 -13.60 -19.61 -15.55
C CYS A 43 -13.73 -20.01 -17.03
N LEU A 44 -12.67 -20.54 -17.61
CA LEU A 44 -12.61 -20.96 -19.01
C LEU A 44 -12.45 -22.49 -19.07
N PRO A 45 -13.55 -23.24 -19.27
CA PRO A 45 -13.48 -24.69 -19.38
C PRO A 45 -12.86 -25.10 -20.72
N ASP A 46 -12.19 -26.26 -20.73
CA ASP A 46 -11.62 -26.85 -21.94
C ASP A 46 -12.70 -27.33 -22.93
N TRP A 47 -13.87 -27.71 -22.43
CA TRP A 47 -15.03 -28.12 -23.22
C TRP A 47 -16.33 -27.50 -22.70
N THR A 48 -17.28 -27.27 -23.61
CA THR A 48 -18.58 -26.66 -23.27
C THR A 48 -19.57 -27.62 -22.65
N ASP A 49 -19.49 -28.92 -23.00
CA ASP A 49 -20.31 -29.96 -22.39
C ASP A 49 -19.71 -30.34 -21.03
N PRO A 50 -20.45 -30.19 -19.91
CA PRO A 50 -19.95 -30.54 -18.58
C PRO A 50 -19.51 -32.00 -18.43
N ARG A 51 -19.97 -32.91 -19.30
CA ARG A 51 -19.59 -34.33 -19.27
C ARG A 51 -18.20 -34.58 -19.85
N ASP A 52 -17.77 -33.71 -20.75
CA ASP A 52 -16.47 -33.78 -21.42
C ASP A 52 -15.46 -32.78 -20.82
N HIS A 53 -15.93 -31.88 -19.94
CA HIS A 53 -15.09 -30.93 -19.21
C HIS A 53 -14.15 -31.66 -18.24
N PHE A 54 -12.85 -31.43 -18.42
CA PHE A 54 -11.81 -32.03 -17.59
C PHE A 54 -10.92 -31.00 -16.89
N LEU A 55 -10.69 -29.85 -17.50
CA LEU A 55 -9.83 -28.77 -16.99
C LEU A 55 -10.48 -27.40 -17.23
N SER A 56 -10.24 -26.47 -16.30
CA SER A 56 -10.53 -25.05 -16.49
C SER A 56 -9.30 -24.18 -16.26
N VAL A 57 -9.21 -23.07 -17.00
CA VAL A 57 -8.31 -21.96 -16.69
C VAL A 57 -9.09 -20.94 -15.85
N LEU A 58 -8.59 -20.64 -14.65
CA LEU A 58 -9.18 -19.67 -13.75
C LEU A 58 -8.35 -18.37 -13.78
N VAL A 59 -9.03 -17.23 -13.88
CA VAL A 59 -8.41 -15.89 -13.84
C VAL A 59 -8.84 -15.18 -12.57
N SER A 60 -7.89 -14.60 -11.86
CA SER A 60 -8.10 -13.84 -10.63
C SER A 60 -7.15 -12.65 -10.58
N SER A 61 -7.58 -11.56 -9.94
CA SER A 61 -6.75 -10.38 -9.70
C SER A 61 -6.17 -10.42 -8.29
N ALA A 62 -4.90 -10.00 -8.14
CA ALA A 62 -4.34 -9.74 -6.82
C ALA A 62 -5.07 -8.52 -6.24
N THR A 63 -5.61 -8.64 -5.02
CA THR A 63 -6.21 -7.48 -4.35
C THR A 63 -5.05 -6.63 -3.84
N PRO A 64 -5.01 -5.32 -4.12
CA PRO A 64 -4.03 -4.46 -3.48
C PRO A 64 -4.19 -4.61 -1.96
N PRO A 65 -3.10 -4.52 -1.18
CA PRO A 65 -3.22 -4.45 0.27
C PRO A 65 -4.24 -3.36 0.61
N GLU A 66 -5.07 -3.61 1.62
CA GLU A 66 -6.04 -2.65 2.12
C GLU A 66 -5.32 -1.31 2.24
N ALA A 67 -5.84 -0.27 1.56
CA ALA A 67 -5.16 1.01 1.48
C ALA A 67 -4.82 1.44 2.90
N GLU A 68 -3.52 1.56 3.19
CA GLU A 68 -3.07 1.96 4.52
C GLU A 68 -3.81 3.24 4.89
N HIS A 69 -4.26 3.30 6.15
CA HIS A 69 -5.00 4.44 6.66
C HIS A 69 -4.21 5.71 6.35
N VAL A 70 -4.83 6.65 5.63
CA VAL A 70 -4.24 7.97 5.46
C VAL A 70 -4.08 8.54 6.87
N PRO A 71 -2.88 9.02 7.25
CA PRO A 71 -2.67 9.58 8.58
C PRO A 71 -3.69 10.67 8.88
N SER A 72 -4.31 10.62 10.06
CA SER A 72 -5.34 11.58 10.46
C SER A 72 -4.81 13.02 10.50
N GLU A 73 -3.53 13.19 10.84
CA GLU A 73 -2.84 14.47 10.89
C GLU A 73 -1.51 14.41 10.13
N VAL A 74 -1.33 15.36 9.21
CA VAL A 74 -0.12 15.51 8.39
C VAL A 74 0.46 16.90 8.56
N VAL A 75 1.77 16.99 8.75
CA VAL A 75 2.51 18.27 8.76
C VAL A 75 3.40 18.32 7.52
N ILE A 76 3.16 19.29 6.65
CA ILE A 76 4.06 19.61 5.54
C ILE A 76 5.12 20.58 6.06
N ILE A 77 6.39 20.20 5.94
CA ILE A 77 7.53 20.97 6.45
C ILE A 77 8.23 21.67 5.28
N GLU A 78 8.20 23.00 5.29
CA GLU A 78 8.81 23.87 4.29
C GLU A 78 10.13 24.48 4.80
N PRO A 79 11.03 24.91 3.91
CA PRO A 79 12.16 25.74 4.30
C PRO A 79 11.68 27.10 4.85
N GLU A 80 12.54 27.79 5.59
CA GLU A 80 12.24 29.10 6.20
C GLU A 80 11.84 30.17 5.18
N THR A 81 12.41 30.09 3.97
CA THR A 81 12.13 30.99 2.85
C THR A 81 11.77 30.18 1.61
N PRO A 82 10.53 29.66 1.52
CA PRO A 82 10.13 28.85 0.38
C PRO A 82 9.90 29.73 -0.85
N THR A 83 10.34 29.25 -2.01
CA THR A 83 10.05 29.87 -3.31
C THR A 83 8.55 29.83 -3.60
N GLU A 84 8.08 30.73 -4.48
CA GLU A 84 6.66 30.76 -4.88
C GLU A 84 6.22 29.47 -5.57
N GLU A 85 7.14 28.80 -6.29
CA GLU A 85 6.89 27.49 -6.89
C GLU A 85 6.68 26.41 -5.82
N LEU A 86 7.52 26.40 -4.78
CA LEU A 86 7.42 25.45 -3.68
C LEU A 86 6.14 25.67 -2.87
N LYS A 87 5.78 26.92 -2.57
CA LYS A 87 4.50 27.25 -1.92
C LYS A 87 3.31 26.77 -2.73
N ARG A 88 3.34 26.95 -4.05
CA ARG A 88 2.28 26.46 -4.95
C ARG A 88 2.20 24.94 -4.95
N PHE A 89 3.34 24.25 -4.94
CA PHE A 89 3.39 22.79 -4.88
C PHE A 89 2.86 22.26 -3.55
N SER A 90 3.32 22.81 -2.43
CA SER A 90 2.83 22.52 -1.08
C SER A 90 1.32 22.75 -0.94
N GLY A 91 0.80 23.86 -1.48
CA GLY A 91 -0.64 24.13 -1.50
C GLY A 91 -1.46 23.06 -2.23
N LYS A 92 -0.99 22.61 -3.40
CA LYS A 92 -1.65 21.51 -4.12
C LYS A 92 -1.59 20.18 -3.36
N LEU A 93 -0.45 19.92 -2.71
CA LEU A 93 -0.27 18.71 -1.93
C LEU A 93 -1.20 18.70 -0.72
N ARG A 94 -1.31 19.84 -0.02
CA ARG A 94 -2.27 20.06 1.07
C ARG A 94 -3.70 19.81 0.62
N GLU A 95 -4.14 20.42 -0.48
CA GLU A 95 -5.49 20.21 -1.03
C GLU A 95 -5.76 18.73 -1.35
N SER A 96 -4.80 18.06 -1.98
CA SER A 96 -4.92 16.64 -2.33
C SER A 96 -5.03 15.76 -1.09
N ILE A 97 -4.19 15.98 -0.07
CA ILE A 97 -4.17 15.17 1.15
C ILE A 97 -5.44 15.43 1.98
N CYS A 98 -5.87 16.69 2.12
CA CYS A 98 -7.16 17.02 2.74
C CYS A 98 -8.34 16.38 2.01
N GLY A 99 -8.30 16.30 0.68
CA GLY A 99 -9.31 15.60 -0.13
C GLY A 99 -9.45 14.11 0.19
N HIS A 100 -8.44 13.50 0.82
CA HIS A 100 -8.46 12.12 1.30
C HIS A 100 -8.80 12.00 2.81
N GLY A 101 -9.20 13.08 3.47
CA GLY A 101 -9.74 13.07 4.83
C GLY A 101 -8.76 13.37 5.96
N ALA A 102 -7.52 13.77 5.64
CA ALA A 102 -6.52 14.13 6.66
C ALA A 102 -6.55 15.63 7.00
N GLU A 103 -6.27 15.96 8.27
CA GLU A 103 -5.99 17.32 8.70
C GLU A 103 -4.53 17.68 8.35
N VAL A 104 -4.35 18.75 7.56
CA VAL A 104 -3.02 19.11 7.05
C VAL A 104 -2.65 20.53 7.47
N SER A 105 -1.54 20.65 8.21
CA SER A 105 -0.88 21.91 8.54
C SER A 105 0.42 22.07 7.76
N VAL A 106 0.79 23.32 7.50
CA VAL A 106 2.10 23.68 6.91
C VAL A 106 2.89 24.41 7.99
N ALA A 107 4.16 24.04 8.15
CA ALA A 107 5.06 24.65 9.12
C ALA A 107 6.49 24.75 8.55
N THR A 108 7.29 25.69 9.05
CA THR A 108 8.73 25.70 8.77
C THR A 108 9.48 24.75 9.69
N LEU A 109 10.76 24.47 9.39
CA LEU A 109 11.59 23.65 10.25
C LEU A 109 11.70 24.24 11.68
N LYS A 110 11.83 25.56 11.84
CA LYS A 110 11.88 26.18 13.17
C LYS A 110 10.56 26.11 13.91
N GLU A 111 9.43 26.23 13.21
CA GLU A 111 8.11 26.07 13.82
C GLU A 111 7.92 24.63 14.32
N VAL A 112 8.42 23.64 13.58
CA VAL A 112 8.41 22.23 13.98
C VAL A 112 9.21 21.98 15.25
N ALA A 113 10.34 22.69 15.46
CA ALA A 113 11.12 22.59 16.69
C ALA A 113 10.33 23.00 17.95
N LEU A 114 9.26 23.79 17.78
CA LEU A 114 8.40 24.27 18.87
C LEU A 114 7.19 23.36 19.13
N LEU A 115 6.98 22.33 18.29
CA LEU A 115 5.85 21.41 18.43
C LEU A 115 6.23 20.24 19.33
N ASP A 116 5.54 20.12 20.47
CA ASP A 116 5.77 19.03 21.44
C ASP A 116 5.32 17.64 20.93
N ASP A 117 4.37 17.60 19.99
CA ASP A 117 3.70 16.36 19.55
C ASP A 117 4.00 15.99 18.09
N ILE A 118 5.14 16.41 17.55
CA ILE A 118 5.51 16.09 16.15
C ILE A 118 5.61 14.58 15.90
N LYS A 119 5.95 13.80 16.93
CA LYS A 119 6.11 12.34 16.86
C LYS A 119 4.81 11.56 16.66
N SER A 120 3.66 12.17 16.98
CA SER A 120 2.34 11.56 16.73
C SER A 120 1.82 11.85 15.32
N LYS A 121 2.44 12.81 14.61
CA LYS A 121 1.99 13.30 13.29
C LYS A 121 2.82 12.72 12.16
N SER A 122 2.19 12.53 11.00
CA SER A 122 2.93 12.17 9.79
C SER A 122 3.57 13.40 9.18
N CYS A 123 4.89 13.38 9.03
CA CYS A 123 5.64 14.52 8.51
C CYS A 123 6.01 14.29 7.04
N LEU A 124 5.73 15.28 6.20
CA LEU A 124 6.15 15.32 4.81
C LEU A 124 7.08 16.51 4.61
N THR A 125 8.35 16.25 4.32
CA THR A 125 9.37 17.31 4.25
C THR A 125 9.60 17.73 2.80
N LEU A 126 9.65 19.04 2.57
CA LEU A 126 9.92 19.67 1.28
C LEU A 126 11.25 20.46 1.29
N LEU A 127 12.08 20.22 2.30
CA LEU A 127 13.32 20.95 2.59
C LEU A 127 14.39 20.80 1.49
N GLU A 128 14.30 19.75 0.67
CA GLU A 128 15.20 19.45 -0.44
C GLU A 128 14.57 19.72 -1.82
N CYS A 129 13.36 20.28 -1.85
CA CYS A 129 12.63 20.52 -3.10
C CYS A 129 12.94 21.89 -3.73
N ASP A 130 13.80 22.70 -3.11
CA ASP A 130 14.35 23.91 -3.69
C ASP A 130 15.73 23.59 -4.32
N PRO A 131 15.87 23.64 -5.65
CA PRO A 131 17.14 23.33 -6.31
C PRO A 131 18.22 24.41 -6.08
N GLU A 132 17.84 25.63 -5.73
CA GLU A 132 18.80 26.72 -5.49
C GLU A 132 19.31 26.70 -4.05
N GLN A 133 18.49 26.25 -3.10
CA GLN A 133 18.83 26.25 -1.67
C GLN A 133 18.37 24.95 -0.96
N PRO A 134 18.98 23.79 -1.27
CA PRO A 134 18.67 22.56 -0.55
C PRO A 134 19.21 22.64 0.88
N LEU A 135 18.41 22.30 1.89
CA LEU A 135 18.79 22.41 3.30
C LEU A 135 20.06 21.61 3.62
N LEU A 136 20.16 20.36 3.14
CA LEU A 136 21.26 19.45 3.45
C LEU A 136 22.61 19.89 2.86
N SER A 137 22.63 20.83 1.91
CA SER A 137 23.86 21.35 1.28
C SER A 137 24.73 22.12 2.27
N ASP A 138 24.10 22.87 3.18
CA ASP A 138 24.74 23.76 4.16
C ASP A 138 23.90 23.79 5.44
N VAL A 139 23.64 22.60 6.00
CA VAL A 139 22.77 22.46 7.17
C VAL A 139 23.47 22.95 8.44
N SER A 140 22.81 23.84 9.19
CA SER A 140 23.32 24.27 10.48
C SER A 140 23.18 23.15 11.53
N PRO A 141 24.01 23.13 12.60
CA PRO A 141 23.85 22.16 13.68
C PRO A 141 22.47 22.21 14.36
N GLU A 142 21.85 23.39 14.41
CA GLU A 142 20.51 23.59 14.97
C GLU A 142 19.44 22.94 14.08
N ASP A 143 19.45 23.26 12.78
CA ASP A 143 18.53 22.68 11.80
C ASP A 143 18.68 21.17 11.69
N TRP A 144 19.91 20.66 11.78
CA TRP A 144 20.18 19.23 11.77
C TRP A 144 19.59 18.52 13.00
N ASN A 145 19.66 19.14 14.18
CA ASN A 145 19.07 18.57 15.38
C ASN A 145 17.54 18.58 15.34
N THR A 146 16.94 19.64 14.78
CA THR A 146 15.49 19.69 14.54
C THR A 146 15.07 18.66 13.49
N LEU A 147 15.83 18.50 12.41
CA LEU A 147 15.51 17.49 11.39
C LEU A 147 15.54 16.07 11.98
N LYS A 148 16.47 15.79 12.90
CA LYS A 148 16.49 14.51 13.63
C LYS A 148 15.21 14.26 14.42
N THR A 149 14.57 15.27 15.01
CA THR A 149 13.32 15.04 15.76
C THR A 149 12.14 14.68 14.87
N VAL A 150 12.24 15.00 13.57
CA VAL A 150 11.25 14.66 12.54
C VAL A 150 11.47 13.25 12.00
N ILE A 151 12.73 12.86 11.79
CA ILE A 151 13.06 11.60 11.10
C ILE A 151 13.48 10.44 12.04
N LEU A 152 13.73 10.71 13.34
CA LEU A 152 14.15 9.72 14.36
C LEU A 152 13.27 9.75 15.63
#